data_AF-A0A3N5X609-F1
#
_entry.id   AF-A0A3N5X609-F1
#
_cell.length_a   1.000
_cell.length_b   1.000
_cell.length_c   1.000
_cell.angle_alpha   90.00
_cell.angle_beta   90.00
_cell.angle_gamma   90.00
#
_symmetry.space_group_name_H-M   'P 1'
#
loop_
_entity.id
_entity.type
_entity.pdbx_description
1 polymer ?
#
loop_
_entity_poly.entity_id
_entity_poly.type
_entity_poly.pdbx_seq_one_letter_code
_entity_poly.pdbx_strand_id
1 'polypeptide(L)'
;MVGHFAKDELIVDGQGEISSGGGVYYGSMVLRQMGYQVAVATRLHPDDFPRLEELRQAGVQVFASPAAQTSGIANYYQSANMERRICKLIGFAGTMTLDEIPDLPVKLIMISGIIAGEVDLPTLAALSKRAPLALDVQGFVRVPEGDDLVFK
;
A
#
# COMPACT_ATOMS: atom_id res chain seq x y z
N MET A 1 8.69 4.54 -3.53
CA MET A 1 7.76 4.08 -2.49
C MET A 1 7.56 2.58 -2.67
N VAL A 2 7.47 1.84 -1.57
CA VAL A 2 7.34 0.38 -1.56
C VAL A 2 6.17 0.03 -0.66
N GLY A 3 5.27 -0.83 -1.13
CA GLY A 3 4.10 -1.27 -0.39
C GLY A 3 2.95 -1.66 -1.32
N HIS A 4 1.90 -2.22 -0.75
CA HIS A 4 0.77 -2.70 -1.54
C HIS A 4 -0.12 -1.56 -2.02
N PHE A 5 -0.48 -1.62 -3.29
CA PHE A 5 -1.64 -0.94 -3.84
C PHE A 5 -2.87 -1.66 -3.31
N ALA A 6 -3.83 -0.89 -2.80
CA ALA A 6 -5.02 -1.46 -2.21
C ALA A 6 -6.24 -1.25 -3.10
N LYS A 7 -7.11 -2.25 -3.11
CA LYS A 7 -8.51 -2.10 -3.52
C LYS A 7 -9.35 -2.17 -2.27
N ASP A 8 -9.68 -0.99 -1.74
CA ASP A 8 -10.41 -0.85 -0.49
C ASP A 8 -11.92 -0.76 -0.75
N GLU A 9 -12.69 -1.14 0.26
CA GLU A 9 -14.13 -0.90 0.31
C GLU A 9 -14.40 0.12 1.41
N LEU A 10 -15.05 1.24 1.07
CA LEU A 10 -15.43 2.29 2.00
C LEU A 10 -16.92 2.17 2.25
N ILE A 11 -17.31 1.79 3.47
CA ILE A 11 -18.71 1.58 3.85
C ILE A 11 -19.12 2.66 4.84
N VAL A 12 -20.03 3.55 4.44
CA VAL A 12 -20.57 4.61 5.31
C VAL A 12 -22.06 4.35 5.52
N ASP A 13 -22.46 4.12 6.78
CA ASP A 13 -23.85 3.81 7.15
C ASP A 13 -24.49 2.70 6.29
N GLY A 14 -23.68 1.69 5.95
CA GLY A 14 -24.10 0.53 5.13
C GLY A 14 -24.03 0.74 3.61
N GLN A 15 -23.66 1.93 3.13
CA GLN A 15 -23.45 2.19 1.70
C GLN A 15 -21.97 2.05 1.35
N GLY A 16 -21.66 1.11 0.45
CA GLY A 16 -20.29 0.75 0.07
C GLY A 16 -19.84 1.37 -1.26
N GLU A 17 -18.58 1.77 -1.32
CA GLU A 17 -17.86 2.19 -2.53
C GLU A 17 -16.50 1.50 -2.62
N ILE A 18 -16.12 1.03 -3.82
CA ILE A 18 -14.79 0.46 -4.07
C ILE A 18 -13.84 1.57 -4.50
N SER A 19 -12.69 1.66 -3.83
CA SER A 19 -11.71 2.72 -4.05
C SER A 19 -10.29 2.18 -4.26
N SER A 20 -9.52 2.89 -5.08
CA SER A 20 -8.07 2.72 -5.17
C SER A 20 -7.42 3.33 -3.92
N GLY A 21 -6.52 2.59 -3.29
CA GLY A 21 -5.95 2.98 -2.00
C GLY A 21 -4.56 2.41 -1.76
N GLY A 22 -4.20 2.36 -0.48
CA GLY A 22 -2.86 2.00 -0.04
C GLY A 22 -1.94 3.22 0.15
N GLY A 23 -0.98 3.10 1.06
CA GLY A 23 -0.03 4.18 1.35
C GLY A 23 0.76 4.62 0.12
N VAL A 24 1.11 3.65 -0.75
CA VAL A 24 1.80 3.93 -2.02
C VAL A 24 0.95 4.74 -3.00
N TYR A 25 -0.37 4.53 -3.04
CA TYR A 25 -1.27 5.27 -3.93
C TYR A 25 -1.35 6.74 -3.51
N TYR A 26 -1.82 7.01 -2.29
CA TYR A 26 -1.99 8.38 -1.79
C TYR A 26 -0.67 9.16 -1.74
N GLY A 27 0.38 8.55 -1.19
CA GLY A 27 1.66 9.22 -1.03
C GLY A 27 2.34 9.51 -2.38
N SER A 28 2.23 8.60 -3.36
CA SER A 28 2.87 8.83 -4.66
C SER A 28 2.21 9.96 -5.43
N MET A 29 0.87 10.04 -5.40
CA MET A 29 0.11 11.12 -6.02
C MET A 29 0.50 12.48 -5.46
N VAL A 30 0.57 12.62 -4.13
CA VAL A 30 0.97 13.88 -3.48
C VAL A 30 2.41 14.25 -3.84
N LEU A 31 3.34 13.30 -3.74
CA LEU A 31 4.75 13.56 -4.07
C LEU A 31 4.94 13.96 -5.54
N ARG A 32 4.17 13.36 -6.46
CA ARG A 32 4.14 13.78 -7.87
C ARG A 32 3.60 15.19 -8.04
N GLN A 33 2.50 15.52 -7.37
CA GLN A 33 1.92 16.87 -7.43
C GLN A 33 2.87 17.94 -6.88
N MET A 34 3.73 17.59 -5.92
CA MET A 34 4.79 18.46 -5.41
C MET A 34 6.01 18.58 -6.34
N GLY A 35 6.00 17.91 -7.50
CA GLY A 35 7.06 18.00 -8.50
C GLY A 35 8.21 17.00 -8.32
N TYR A 36 8.12 16.04 -7.40
CA TYR A 36 9.15 15.02 -7.22
C TYR A 36 9.04 13.92 -8.27
N GLN A 37 10.16 13.32 -8.67
CA GLN A 37 10.18 12.07 -9.42
C GLN A 37 9.85 10.92 -8.46
N VAL A 38 8.84 10.13 -8.79
CA VAL A 38 8.34 9.06 -7.92
C VAL A 38 8.29 7.75 -8.69
N ALA A 39 8.87 6.72 -8.10
CA ALA A 39 8.67 5.33 -8.47
C ALA A 39 7.89 4.60 -7.36
N VAL A 40 6.97 3.72 -7.74
CA VAL A 40 6.21 2.84 -6.86
C VAL A 40 6.53 1.40 -7.20
N ALA A 41 7.05 0.65 -6.23
CA ALA A 41 7.11 -0.81 -6.28
C ALA A 41 5.90 -1.35 -5.51
N THR A 42 5.07 -2.15 -6.15
CA THR A 42 3.82 -2.64 -5.57
C THR A 42 3.47 -4.05 -6.02
N ARG A 43 2.52 -4.67 -5.31
CA ARG A 43 2.12 -6.07 -5.48
C ARG A 43 0.60 -6.20 -5.34
N LEU A 44 -0.04 -6.84 -6.32
CA LEU A 44 -1.52 -6.98 -6.43
C LEU A 44 -1.93 -8.04 -7.46
N HIS A 45 -3.22 -8.40 -7.49
CA HIS A 45 -3.75 -9.31 -8.51
C HIS A 45 -3.73 -8.65 -9.91
N PRO A 46 -3.37 -9.40 -10.97
CA PRO A 46 -3.33 -8.88 -12.34
C PRO A 46 -4.62 -8.21 -12.83
N ASP A 47 -5.79 -8.70 -12.42
CA ASP A 47 -7.09 -8.12 -12.80
C ASP A 47 -7.26 -6.68 -12.31
N ASP A 48 -6.55 -6.28 -11.26
CA ASP A 48 -6.58 -4.92 -10.73
C ASP A 48 -5.47 -4.02 -11.32
N PHE A 49 -4.60 -4.54 -12.20
CA PHE A 49 -3.54 -3.75 -12.85
C PHE A 49 -4.05 -2.53 -13.63
N PRO A 50 -5.24 -2.55 -14.28
CA PRO A 50 -5.78 -1.35 -14.92
C PRO A 50 -5.95 -0.16 -13.97
N ARG A 51 -6.14 -0.39 -12.66
CA ARG A 51 -6.25 0.68 -11.64
C ARG A 51 -4.95 1.47 -11.48
N LEU A 52 -3.81 0.86 -11.82
CA LEU A 52 -2.50 1.50 -11.73
C LEU A 52 -2.29 2.57 -12.82
N GLU A 53 -3.13 2.59 -13.86
CA GLU A 53 -3.04 3.61 -14.91
C GLU A 53 -3.24 5.02 -14.38
N GLU A 54 -4.02 5.19 -13.32
CA GLU A 54 -4.18 6.48 -12.65
C GLU A 54 -2.83 7.02 -12.14
N LEU A 55 -2.03 6.17 -11.49
CA LEU A 55 -0.68 6.53 -11.04
C LEU A 55 0.25 6.83 -12.22
N ARG A 56 0.18 6.01 -13.28
CA ARG A 56 1.01 6.19 -14.48
C ARG A 56 0.68 7.49 -15.20
N GLN A 57 -0.60 7.84 -15.32
CA GLN A 57 -1.07 9.09 -15.92
C GLN A 57 -0.64 10.31 -15.10
N ALA A 58 -0.54 10.20 -13.78
CA ALA A 58 0.06 11.21 -12.91
C ALA A 58 1.60 11.29 -13.02
N GLY A 59 2.21 10.45 -13.87
CA GLY A 59 3.65 10.40 -14.11
C GLY A 59 4.43 9.65 -13.04
N VAL A 60 3.78 8.81 -12.23
CA VAL A 60 4.46 7.85 -11.34
C VAL A 60 5.02 6.71 -12.19
N GLN A 61 6.28 6.33 -11.97
CA GLN A 61 6.82 5.10 -12.54
C GLN A 61 6.36 3.91 -11.69
N VAL A 62 5.55 3.01 -12.25
CA VAL A 62 4.96 1.89 -11.50
C VAL A 62 5.60 0.56 -11.89
N PHE A 63 6.18 -0.11 -10.90
CA PHE A 63 6.72 -1.47 -10.96
C PHE A 63 5.78 -2.37 -10.18
N ALA A 64 4.97 -3.16 -10.90
CA ALA A 64 3.93 -3.98 -10.31
C ALA A 64 4.28 -5.46 -10.46
N SER A 65 4.24 -6.17 -9.33
CA SER A 65 4.43 -7.61 -9.28
C SER A 65 3.10 -8.33 -9.10
N PRO A 66 2.87 -9.44 -9.83
CA PRO A 66 1.64 -10.20 -9.73
C PRO A 66 1.56 -10.96 -8.39
N ALA A 67 0.37 -10.97 -7.81
CA ALA A 67 0.02 -11.75 -6.63
C ALA A 67 -1.29 -12.52 -6.84
N ALA A 68 -1.54 -13.50 -5.98
CA ALA A 68 -2.78 -14.28 -6.00
C ALA A 68 -4.02 -13.47 -5.57
N GLN A 69 -3.81 -12.35 -4.88
CA GLN A 69 -4.85 -11.45 -4.40
C GLN A 69 -4.35 -10.00 -4.43
N THR A 70 -5.28 -9.05 -4.48
CA THR A 70 -5.00 -7.64 -4.21
C THR A 70 -5.23 -7.37 -2.73
N SER A 71 -4.32 -6.65 -2.09
CA SER A 71 -4.55 -6.21 -0.73
C SER A 71 -5.75 -5.28 -0.66
N GLY A 72 -6.53 -5.36 0.41
CA GLY A 72 -7.70 -4.50 0.57
C GLY A 72 -8.23 -4.55 1.98
N ILE A 73 -8.84 -3.44 2.39
CA ILE A 73 -9.48 -3.28 3.68
C ILE A 73 -10.91 -2.78 3.45
N ALA A 74 -11.88 -3.48 4.00
CA ALA A 74 -13.22 -2.95 4.17
C ALA A 74 -13.24 -2.05 5.41
N ASN A 75 -13.43 -0.75 5.19
CA ASN A 75 -13.44 0.27 6.22
C ASN A 75 -14.89 0.68 6.49
N TYR A 76 -15.40 0.30 7.66
CA TYR A 76 -16.75 0.62 8.10
C TYR A 76 -16.74 1.88 8.94
N TYR A 77 -17.44 2.91 8.47
CA TYR A 77 -17.59 4.20 9.10
C TYR A 77 -19.04 4.43 9.55
N GLN A 78 -19.19 5.26 10.56
CA GLN A 78 -20.46 5.85 10.97
C GLN A 78 -20.41 7.33 10.59
N SER A 79 -21.40 7.85 9.85
CA SER A 79 -21.39 9.25 9.42
C SER A 79 -21.36 10.24 10.59
N ALA A 80 -21.90 9.83 11.74
CA ALA A 80 -21.85 10.60 12.99
C ALA A 80 -20.42 10.80 13.53
N ASN A 81 -19.45 9.96 13.15
CA ASN A 81 -18.05 10.07 13.53
C ASN A 81 -17.12 9.35 12.55
N MET A 82 -16.65 10.06 11.53
CA MET A 82 -15.75 9.53 10.49
C MET A 82 -14.30 9.31 10.97
N GLU A 83 -13.94 9.74 12.18
CA GLU A 83 -12.60 9.51 12.74
C GLU A 83 -12.40 8.06 13.17
N ARG A 84 -13.50 7.36 13.49
CA ARG A 84 -13.47 5.96 13.89
C ARG A 84 -13.96 5.07 12.77
N ARG A 85 -13.25 3.97 12.58
CA ARG A 85 -13.63 2.94 11.62
C ARG A 85 -13.30 1.55 12.15
N ILE A 86 -14.09 0.57 11.74
CA ILE A 86 -13.74 -0.85 11.88
C ILE A 86 -13.07 -1.27 10.58
N CYS A 87 -11.87 -1.83 10.67
CA CYS A 87 -11.10 -2.31 9.52
C CYS A 87 -11.21 -3.83 9.44
N LYS A 88 -11.77 -4.34 8.35
CA LYS A 88 -11.79 -5.77 8.04
C LYS A 88 -10.86 -6.07 6.88
N LEU A 89 -10.02 -7.09 7.03
CA LEU A 89 -9.15 -7.56 5.96
C LEU A 89 -10.00 -8.26 4.90
N ILE A 90 -9.90 -7.83 3.64
CA ILE A 90 -10.60 -8.47 2.51
C ILE A 90 -9.63 -9.12 1.52
N GLY A 91 -8.33 -8.81 1.61
CA GLY A 91 -7.30 -9.47 0.82
C GLY A 91 -5.91 -9.08 1.28
N PHE A 92 -4.94 -9.97 1.05
CA PHE A 92 -3.53 -9.72 1.33
C PHE A 92 -2.66 -10.23 0.18
N ALA A 93 -1.92 -9.32 -0.47
CA ALA A 93 -1.09 -9.69 -1.64
C ALA A 93 0.17 -10.49 -1.28
N GLY A 94 0.43 -10.72 0.01
CA GLY A 94 1.60 -11.46 0.50
C GLY A 94 2.83 -10.57 0.68
N THR A 95 3.87 -11.09 1.32
CA THR A 95 5.12 -10.35 1.54
C THR A 95 5.85 -10.07 0.22
N MET A 96 6.26 -8.81 0.02
CA MET A 96 7.09 -8.41 -1.10
C MET A 96 8.51 -8.91 -0.90
N THR A 97 9.10 -9.45 -1.97
CA THR A 97 10.49 -9.88 -2.01
C THR A 97 11.39 -8.77 -2.57
N LEU A 98 12.69 -8.86 -2.30
CA LEU A 98 13.65 -7.83 -2.72
C LEU A 98 13.72 -7.69 -4.26
N ASP A 99 13.53 -8.77 -5.01
CA ASP A 99 13.59 -8.79 -6.47
C ASP A 99 12.40 -8.07 -7.13
N GLU A 100 11.30 -7.90 -6.38
CA GLU A 100 10.13 -7.13 -6.80
C GLU A 100 10.32 -5.62 -6.62
N ILE A 101 11.43 -5.19 -5.99
CA ILE A 101 11.74 -3.79 -5.73
C ILE A 101 12.91 -3.39 -6.62
N PRO A 102 12.68 -2.54 -7.64
CA PRO A 102 13.69 -2.21 -8.63
C PRO A 102 14.89 -1.52 -7.97
N ASP A 103 16.09 -1.87 -8.42
CA ASP A 103 17.31 -1.23 -7.97
C ASP A 103 17.56 0.05 -8.78
N LEU A 104 17.04 1.16 -8.26
CA LEU A 104 17.10 2.48 -8.89
C LEU A 104 17.96 3.44 -8.06
N PRO A 105 18.70 4.36 -8.68
CA PRO A 105 19.41 5.41 -7.96
C PRO A 105 18.39 6.42 -7.37
N VAL A 106 17.99 6.21 -6.12
CA VAL A 106 16.99 7.03 -5.42
C VAL A 106 17.60 7.75 -4.22
N LYS A 107 17.02 8.90 -3.86
CA LYS A 107 17.45 9.68 -2.68
C LYS A 107 16.84 9.18 -1.38
N LEU A 108 15.69 8.50 -1.45
CA LEU A 108 14.91 8.03 -0.32
C LEU A 108 14.06 6.83 -0.77
N ILE A 109 13.98 5.81 0.07
CA ILE A 109 12.99 4.73 -0.06
C ILE A 109 12.00 4.88 1.09
N MET A 110 10.72 4.98 0.76
CA MET A 110 9.65 5.06 1.74
C MET A 110 8.83 3.76 1.70
N ILE A 111 8.83 3.05 2.81
CA ILE A 111 8.02 1.85 3.04
C ILE A 111 6.66 2.32 3.55
N SER A 112 5.65 2.19 2.70
CA SER A 112 4.29 2.70 2.92
C SER A 112 3.32 1.53 2.96
N GLY A 113 3.63 0.55 3.82
CA GLY A 113 2.81 -0.64 4.01
C GLY A 113 1.54 -0.32 4.77
N ILE A 114 0.45 -1.00 4.42
CA ILE A 114 -0.84 -0.85 5.08
C ILE A 114 -1.12 -2.00 6.04
N ILE A 115 -0.58 -3.19 5.82
CA ILE A 115 -0.80 -4.37 6.65
C ILE A 115 0.55 -4.91 7.12
N ALA A 116 0.62 -5.39 8.36
CA ALA A 116 1.82 -6.03 8.88
C ALA A 116 2.18 -7.26 8.04
N GLY A 117 3.47 -7.35 7.64
CA GLY A 117 3.99 -8.45 6.84
C GLY A 117 4.12 -8.16 5.35
N GLU A 118 3.77 -6.96 4.87
CA GLU A 118 4.05 -6.56 3.48
C GLU A 118 5.54 -6.52 3.16
N VAL A 119 6.36 -6.07 4.10
CA VAL A 119 7.81 -6.03 3.97
C VAL A 119 8.41 -6.62 5.23
N ASP A 120 9.26 -7.63 5.07
CA ASP A 120 9.91 -8.30 6.18
C ASP A 120 11.24 -7.62 6.58
N LEU A 121 11.76 -8.00 7.75
CA LEU A 121 13.00 -7.44 8.29
C LEU A 121 14.22 -7.68 7.39
N PRO A 122 14.42 -8.88 6.79
CA PRO A 122 15.47 -9.09 5.80
C PRO A 122 15.41 -8.11 4.62
N THR A 123 14.23 -7.90 4.05
CA THR A 123 14.04 -6.96 2.93
C THR A 123 14.32 -5.53 3.38
N LEU A 124 13.83 -5.10 4.55
CA LEU A 124 14.18 -3.79 5.12
C LEU A 124 15.69 -3.60 5.29
N ALA A 125 16.38 -4.59 5.85
CA ALA A 125 17.81 -4.55 6.07
C ALA A 125 18.62 -4.52 4.75
N ALA A 126 18.08 -5.08 3.67
CA ALA A 126 18.68 -4.97 2.34
C ALA A 126 18.43 -3.58 1.73
N LEU A 127 17.21 -3.05 1.82
CA LEU A 127 16.86 -1.74 1.27
C LEU A 127 17.57 -0.59 1.99
N SER A 128 17.84 -0.72 3.30
CA SER A 128 18.58 0.29 4.07
C SER A 128 20.02 0.49 3.60
N LYS A 129 20.57 -0.48 2.87
CA LYS A 129 21.89 -0.37 2.23
C LYS A 129 21.84 0.36 0.88
N ARG A 130 20.65 0.51 0.26
CA ARG A 130 20.47 1.17 -1.04
C ARG A 130 20.31 2.69 -0.88
N ALA A 131 19.49 3.13 0.07
CA ALA A 131 19.21 4.54 0.34
C ALA A 131 18.65 4.72 1.76
N PRO A 132 18.57 5.96 2.29
CA PRO A 132 17.83 6.23 3.53
C PRO A 132 16.41 5.67 3.46
N LEU A 133 15.94 5.09 4.57
CA LEU A 133 14.59 4.56 4.70
C LEU A 133 13.70 5.50 5.51
N ALA A 134 12.48 5.72 5.01
CA ALA A 134 11.35 6.19 5.79
C ALA A 134 10.36 5.02 5.93
N LEU A 135 9.73 4.91 7.10
CA LEU A 135 8.79 3.83 7.41
C LEU A 135 7.47 4.43 7.86
N ASP A 136 6.38 3.98 7.26
CA ASP A 136 5.06 4.10 7.87
C ASP A 136 4.88 2.96 8.87
N VAL A 137 4.68 3.31 10.14
CA VAL A 137 4.54 2.34 11.23
C VAL A 137 3.33 1.43 11.03
N GLN A 138 2.30 1.89 10.31
CA GLN A 138 1.06 1.14 10.11
C GLN A 138 1.30 -0.24 9.48
N GLY A 139 2.24 -0.33 8.54
CA GLY A 139 2.65 -1.58 7.89
C GLY A 139 3.44 -2.55 8.79
N PHE A 140 3.58 -2.24 10.08
CA PHE A 140 4.26 -3.09 11.06
C PHE A 140 3.39 -3.40 12.28
N VAL A 141 2.51 -2.48 12.66
CA VAL A 141 1.66 -2.63 13.84
C VAL A 141 0.24 -3.09 13.52
N ARG A 142 -0.25 -2.94 12.28
CA ARG A 142 -1.61 -3.36 11.89
C ARG A 142 -1.62 -4.83 11.46
N VAL A 143 -1.81 -5.71 12.43
CA VAL A 143 -1.68 -7.17 12.29
C VAL A 143 -3.03 -7.81 11.91
N PRO A 144 -3.06 -8.68 10.89
CA PRO A 144 -4.19 -9.56 10.61
C PRO A 144 -4.47 -10.57 11.73
N GLU A 145 -5.71 -10.63 12.19
CA GLU A 145 -6.23 -11.67 13.08
C GLU A 145 -7.56 -12.19 12.54
N GLY A 146 -7.51 -13.28 11.77
CA GLY A 146 -8.66 -13.68 10.95
C GLY A 146 -8.99 -12.57 9.96
N ASP A 147 -10.24 -12.11 9.97
CA ASP A 147 -10.70 -11.00 9.12
C ASP A 147 -10.54 -9.63 9.80
N ASP A 148 -10.05 -9.58 11.04
CA ASP A 148 -9.82 -8.34 11.77
C ASP A 148 -8.41 -7.79 11.54
N LEU A 149 -8.30 -6.45 11.63
CA LEU A 149 -7.01 -5.76 11.66
C LEU A 149 -6.85 -5.07 13.02
N VAL A 150 -5.96 -5.62 13.84
CA VAL A 150 -5.68 -5.13 15.20
C VAL A 150 -4.32 -4.44 15.27
N PHE A 151 -4.16 -3.51 16.21
CA PHE A 151 -2.88 -2.84 16.43
C PHE A 151 -2.10 -3.54 17.55
N LYS A 152 -0.87 -3.96 17.27
CA LYS A 152 0.04 -4.63 18.21
C LYS A 152 1.44 -4.04 18.19
#